data_AF-A0A848URT7-F1
#
_entry.id   AF-A0A848URT7-F1
#
_cell.length_a   1.000
_cell.length_b   1.000
_cell.length_c   1.000
_cell.angle_alpha   90.00
_cell.angle_beta   90.00
_cell.angle_gamma   90.00
#
_symmetry.space_group_name_H-M   'P 1'
#
loop_
_entity.id
_entity.type
_entity.pdbx_description
1 polymer ?
#
loop_
_entity_poly.entity_id
_entity_poly.type
_entity_poly.pdbx_seq_one_letter_code
_entity_poly.pdbx_strand_id
1 'polypeptide(L)'
;LTIGGADVGPKSLWVVGTILLITITLLIAFFKELKVSTFDKGLSASLGFSPVIVHYGLMSVSSVTTVGAFDAVGAILVVALMIAPAAAAYLLTTDLKKMLVLAVGFGIFSAIFGYWVAHWLDASIAGSITTVLGLVFLLVYLFAPTKGVIAVMYRERQQRIEVSLLTFLLHLKNHDEISERHVKHLNEHINWQKVRSRSVLDLAQKNNMIAINNSIVSLTEKGDTFTTKAINYIITNKDAQIEDMKDDFFLFRG
;
A
#
# COMPACT_ATOMS: atom_id res chain seq x y z
N LEU A 1 10.09 41.49 12.66
CA LEU A 1 9.50 42.53 11.78
C LEU A 1 8.94 43.53 12.76
N THR A 2 9.43 44.76 12.79
CA THR A 2 8.96 45.73 13.80
C THR A 2 7.92 46.64 13.17
N ILE A 3 6.65 46.44 13.53
CA ILE A 3 5.56 47.33 13.13
C ILE A 3 5.13 48.10 14.38
N GLY A 4 5.27 49.43 14.36
CA GLY A 4 4.85 50.28 15.47
C GLY A 4 5.57 50.03 16.80
N GLY A 5 6.80 49.49 16.78
CA GLY A 5 7.60 49.22 17.99
C GLY A 5 7.40 47.83 18.61
N ALA A 6 6.47 47.01 18.10
CA ALA A 6 6.33 45.61 18.50
C ALA A 6 7.01 44.68 17.48
N ASP A 7 7.83 43.74 17.96
CA ASP A 7 8.44 42.71 17.11
C ASP A 7 7.41 41.60 16.83
N VAL A 8 6.88 41.59 15.61
CA VAL A 8 5.89 40.60 15.13
C VAL A 8 6.53 39.35 14.52
N GLY A 9 7.80 39.08 14.85
CA GLY A 9 8.51 37.85 14.49
C GLY A 9 9.19 37.87 13.11
N PRO A 10 9.70 36.72 12.64
CA PRO A 10 10.50 36.63 11.42
C PRO A 10 9.71 36.96 10.15
N LYS A 11 10.35 37.63 9.18
CA LYS A 11 9.75 37.91 7.85
C LYS A 11 9.31 36.63 7.13
N SER A 12 10.09 35.56 7.26
CA SER A 12 9.79 34.26 6.65
C SER A 12 8.47 33.67 7.13
N LEU A 13 8.08 33.91 8.38
CA LEU A 13 6.80 33.45 8.93
C LEU A 13 5.61 34.07 8.17
N TRP A 14 5.66 35.38 7.93
CA TRP A 14 4.61 36.11 7.23
C TRP A 14 4.53 35.74 5.75
N VAL A 15 5.69 35.58 5.09
CA VAL A 15 5.76 35.18 3.68
C VAL A 15 5.18 33.78 3.49
N VAL A 16 5.68 32.78 4.22
CA VAL A 16 5.21 31.38 4.11
C VAL A 16 3.77 31.25 4.62
N GLY A 17 3.38 31.98 5.65
CA GLY A 17 2.01 32.01 6.16
C GLY A 17 1.00 32.56 5.14
N THR A 18 1.36 33.61 4.41
CA THR A 18 0.51 34.17 3.34
C THR A 18 0.38 33.18 2.18
N ILE A 19 1.48 32.55 1.77
CA ILE A 19 1.47 31.51 0.74
C ILE A 19 0.59 30.32 1.17
N LEU A 20 0.73 29.86 2.42
CA LEU A 20 -0.09 28.78 2.97
C LEU A 20 -1.58 29.11 2.89
N LEU A 21 -1.98 30.32 3.27
CA LEU A 21 -3.38 30.76 3.25
C LEU A 21 -3.93 30.75 1.81
N ILE A 22 -3.17 31.30 0.86
CA ILE A 22 -3.54 31.30 -0.56
C ILE A 22 -3.67 29.86 -1.07
N THR A 23 -2.69 29.01 -0.79
CA THR A 23 -2.65 27.61 -1.23
C THR A 23 -3.83 26.81 -0.66
N ILE A 24 -4.16 26.95 0.63
CA ILE A 24 -5.32 26.30 1.24
C ILE A 24 -6.63 26.80 0.62
N THR A 25 -6.75 28.11 0.40
CA THR A 25 -7.95 28.71 -0.20
C THR A 25 -8.19 28.17 -1.61
N LEU A 26 -7.14 28.14 -2.44
CA LEU A 26 -7.20 27.57 -3.78
C LEU A 26 -7.49 26.06 -3.75
N LEU A 27 -6.86 25.32 -2.83
CA LEU A 27 -7.10 23.88 -2.67
C LEU A 27 -8.56 23.59 -2.34
N ILE A 28 -9.18 24.34 -1.43
CA ILE A 28 -10.58 24.14 -1.03
C ILE A 28 -11.51 24.56 -2.17
N ALA A 29 -11.26 25.70 -2.81
CA ALA A 29 -12.08 26.22 -3.90
C ALA A 29 -12.07 25.29 -5.12
N PHE A 30 -10.89 24.78 -5.49
CA PHE A 30 -10.69 23.97 -6.70
C PHE A 30 -10.52 22.46 -6.42
N PHE A 31 -10.94 21.98 -5.24
CA PHE A 31 -10.69 20.59 -4.82
C PHE A 31 -11.28 19.56 -5.80
N LYS A 32 -12.48 19.85 -6.32
CA LYS A 32 -13.22 18.94 -7.21
C LYS A 32 -12.55 18.86 -8.58
N GLU A 33 -12.17 20.02 -9.12
CA GLU A 33 -11.48 20.18 -10.40
C GLU A 33 -10.11 19.50 -10.36
N LEU A 34 -9.33 19.75 -9.30
CA LEU A 34 -8.02 19.12 -9.09
C LEU A 34 -8.14 17.59 -9.01
N LYS A 35 -9.15 17.09 -8.29
CA LYS A 35 -9.39 15.64 -8.18
C LYS A 35 -9.72 15.04 -9.54
N VAL A 36 -10.75 15.54 -10.23
CA VAL A 36 -11.19 14.95 -11.50
C VAL A 36 -10.11 15.08 -12.57
N SER A 37 -9.48 16.24 -12.73
CA SER A 37 -8.42 16.44 -13.72
C SER A 37 -7.19 15.56 -13.50
N THR A 38 -6.92 15.14 -12.26
CA THR A 38 -5.77 14.27 -11.94
C THR A 38 -6.08 12.80 -12.20
N PHE A 39 -7.30 12.35 -11.91
CA PHE A 39 -7.67 10.93 -12.05
C PHE A 39 -8.27 10.59 -13.41
N ASP A 40 -8.96 11.54 -14.06
CA ASP A 40 -9.58 11.34 -15.37
C ASP A 40 -9.67 12.67 -16.16
N LYS A 41 -8.71 12.86 -17.07
CA LYS A 41 -8.67 14.05 -17.95
C LYS A 41 -9.84 14.08 -18.93
N GLY A 42 -10.34 12.92 -19.37
CA GLY A 42 -11.45 12.83 -20.32
C GLY A 42 -12.77 13.24 -19.68
N LEU A 43 -13.04 12.72 -18.48
CA LEU A 43 -14.18 13.13 -17.65
C LEU A 43 -14.09 14.60 -17.25
N SER A 44 -12.89 15.10 -16.92
CA SER A 44 -12.69 16.52 -16.61
C SER A 44 -13.08 17.41 -17.79
N ALA A 45 -12.68 17.03 -19.01
CA ALA A 45 -13.00 17.78 -20.23
C ALA A 45 -14.50 17.70 -20.57
N SER A 46 -15.14 16.54 -20.38
CA SER A 46 -16.58 16.39 -20.65
C SER A 46 -17.46 17.15 -19.66
N LEU A 47 -16.99 17.35 -18.42
CA LEU A 47 -17.63 18.19 -17.42
C LEU A 47 -17.42 19.70 -17.66
N GLY A 48 -16.71 20.10 -18.72
CA GLY A 48 -16.49 21.50 -19.09
C GLY A 48 -15.28 22.15 -18.42
N PHE A 49 -14.47 21.41 -17.66
CA PHE A 49 -13.21 21.92 -17.12
C PHE A 49 -12.08 21.77 -18.13
N SER A 50 -11.14 22.70 -18.15
CA SER A 50 -9.91 22.55 -18.92
C SER A 50 -8.83 21.88 -18.06
N PRO A 51 -8.46 20.60 -18.31
CA PRO A 51 -7.45 19.91 -17.52
C PRO A 51 -6.08 20.60 -17.59
N VAL A 52 -5.82 21.28 -18.71
CA VAL A 52 -4.58 22.03 -18.96
C VAL A 52 -4.43 23.20 -18.00
N ILE A 53 -5.50 24.00 -17.83
CA ILE A 53 -5.49 25.16 -16.92
C ILE A 53 -5.30 24.70 -15.47
N VAL A 54 -6.01 23.65 -15.07
CA VAL A 54 -5.92 23.09 -13.70
C VAL A 54 -4.50 22.56 -13.44
N HIS A 55 -3.90 21.88 -14.40
CA HIS A 55 -2.53 21.36 -14.28
C HIS A 55 -1.49 22.49 -14.14
N TYR A 56 -1.53 23.50 -15.00
CA TYR A 56 -0.60 24.63 -14.91
C TYR A 56 -0.84 25.51 -13.69
N GLY A 57 -2.10 25.65 -13.24
CA GLY A 57 -2.44 26.32 -11.99
C GLY A 57 -1.81 25.61 -10.79
N LEU A 58 -1.96 24.29 -10.70
CA LEU A 58 -1.33 23.48 -9.66
C LEU A 58 0.20 23.59 -9.68
N MET A 59 0.82 23.49 -10.85
CA MET A 59 2.28 23.65 -11.01
C MET A 59 2.75 25.03 -10.54
N SER A 60 2.00 26.09 -10.86
CA SER A 60 2.35 27.46 -10.48
C SER A 60 2.29 27.65 -8.97
N VAL A 61 1.22 27.20 -8.32
CA VAL A 61 1.08 27.27 -6.85
C VAL A 61 2.16 26.45 -6.14
N SER A 62 2.45 25.24 -6.64
CA SER A 62 3.52 24.38 -6.11
C SER A 62 4.89 25.05 -6.24
N SER A 63 5.19 25.65 -7.39
CA SER A 63 6.46 26.37 -7.64
C SER A 63 6.64 27.54 -6.68
N VAL A 64 5.64 28.42 -6.55
CA VAL A 64 5.68 29.57 -5.63
C VAL A 64 5.85 29.10 -4.18
N THR A 65 5.15 28.03 -3.80
CA THR A 65 5.25 27.45 -2.45
C THR A 65 6.66 26.91 -2.16
N THR A 66 7.24 26.21 -3.12
CA THR A 66 8.58 25.61 -2.98
C THR A 66 9.66 26.68 -2.86
N VAL A 67 9.63 27.70 -3.74
CA VAL A 67 10.60 28.81 -3.71
C VAL A 67 10.47 29.61 -2.42
N GLY A 68 9.25 29.95 -1.99
CA GLY A 68 9.03 30.67 -0.74
C GLY A 68 9.48 29.89 0.51
N ALA A 69 9.37 28.56 0.47
CA ALA A 69 9.83 27.71 1.57
C ALA A 69 11.36 27.53 1.59
N PHE A 70 12.03 27.55 0.43
CA PHE A 70 13.50 27.40 0.35
C PHE A 70 14.22 28.49 1.13
N ASP A 71 13.80 29.74 1.02
CA ASP A 71 14.41 30.86 1.76
C ASP A 71 14.19 30.75 3.28
N ALA A 72 13.10 30.09 3.70
CA ALA A 72 12.73 29.98 5.11
C ALA A 72 13.48 28.87 5.84
N VAL A 73 13.66 27.70 5.20
CA VAL A 73 14.15 26.50 5.89
C VAL A 73 15.25 25.73 5.15
N GLY A 74 15.56 26.11 3.92
CA GLY A 74 16.62 25.52 3.10
C GLY A 74 16.15 24.39 2.17
N ALA A 75 16.93 24.14 1.13
CA ALA A 75 16.56 23.26 0.03
C ALA A 75 16.31 21.80 0.44
N ILE A 76 17.17 21.24 1.31
CA ILE A 76 17.10 19.83 1.73
C ILE A 76 15.77 19.54 2.42
N LEU A 77 15.39 20.39 3.37
CA LEU A 77 14.18 20.16 4.15
C LEU A 77 12.91 20.31 3.31
N VAL A 78 12.89 21.27 2.39
CA VAL A 78 11.74 21.46 1.51
C VAL A 78 11.54 20.26 0.59
N VAL A 79 12.61 19.71 0.01
CA VAL A 79 12.50 18.49 -0.80
C VAL A 79 12.01 17.31 0.05
N ALA A 80 12.53 17.17 1.28
CA ALA A 80 12.09 16.13 2.21
C ALA A 80 10.59 16.24 2.55
N LEU A 81 10.12 17.44 2.89
CA LEU A 81 8.71 17.73 3.20
C LEU A 81 7.79 17.62 1.98
N MET A 82 8.30 17.84 0.77
CA MET A 82 7.51 17.69 -0.45
C MET A 82 7.25 16.21 -0.80
N ILE A 83 8.22 15.33 -0.52
CA ILE A 83 8.18 13.94 -0.98
C ILE A 83 7.75 12.99 0.14
N ALA A 84 8.44 12.98 1.28
CA ALA A 84 8.30 11.93 2.29
C ALA A 84 6.90 11.83 2.92
N PRO A 85 6.26 12.92 3.38
CA PRO A 85 4.95 12.80 4.03
C PRO A 85 3.83 12.44 3.02
N ALA A 86 3.92 12.92 1.78
CA ALA A 86 2.99 12.55 0.71
C ALA A 86 3.13 11.07 0.33
N ALA A 87 4.36 10.58 0.20
CA ALA A 87 4.65 9.17 -0.07
C ALA A 87 4.19 8.26 1.09
N ALA A 88 4.43 8.66 2.34
CA ALA A 88 3.95 7.92 3.51
C ALA A 88 2.41 7.84 3.53
N ALA A 89 1.72 8.97 3.32
CA ALA A 89 0.26 9.00 3.27
C ALA A 89 -0.32 8.12 2.14
N TYR A 90 0.32 8.12 0.96
CA TYR A 90 -0.09 7.32 -0.19
C TYR A 90 0.00 5.79 0.05
N LEU A 91 0.92 5.37 0.92
CA LEU A 91 1.05 3.96 1.32
C LEU A 91 -0.07 3.52 2.27
N LEU A 92 -0.63 4.45 3.06
CA LEU A 92 -1.67 4.17 4.05
C LEU A 92 -3.09 4.24 3.49
N THR A 93 -3.34 5.10 2.50
CA THR A 93 -4.69 5.32 1.99
C THR A 93 -4.74 5.55 0.49
N THR A 94 -5.86 5.18 -0.13
CA THR A 94 -6.20 5.45 -1.54
C THR A 94 -7.15 6.64 -1.69
N ASP A 95 -7.69 7.17 -0.59
CA ASP A 95 -8.56 8.34 -0.63
C ASP A 95 -7.74 9.64 -0.60
N LEU A 96 -7.93 10.49 -1.61
CA LEU A 96 -7.18 11.76 -1.76
C LEU A 96 -7.36 12.70 -0.56
N LYS A 97 -8.57 12.81 0.01
CA LYS A 97 -8.81 13.72 1.15
C LYS A 97 -8.05 13.23 2.38
N LYS A 98 -8.17 11.93 2.68
CA LYS A 98 -7.43 11.31 3.79
C LYS A 98 -5.92 11.42 3.57
N MET A 99 -5.45 11.25 2.33
CA MET A 99 -4.04 11.36 1.99
C MET A 99 -3.48 12.76 2.28
N LEU A 100 -4.21 13.83 1.91
CA LEU A 100 -3.79 15.20 2.20
C LEU A 100 -3.71 15.47 3.71
N VAL A 101 -4.72 15.06 4.47
CA VAL A 101 -4.75 15.25 5.93
C VAL A 101 -3.60 14.48 6.60
N LEU A 102 -3.36 13.22 6.20
CA LEU A 102 -2.26 12.43 6.73
C LEU A 102 -0.90 13.03 6.37
N ALA A 103 -0.70 13.51 5.14
CA ALA A 103 0.56 14.13 4.74
C ALA A 103 0.85 15.40 5.56
N VAL A 104 -0.15 16.26 5.77
CA VAL A 104 -0.02 17.44 6.65
C VAL A 104 0.29 16.99 8.08
N GLY A 105 -0.40 15.98 8.59
CA GLY A 105 -0.15 15.41 9.92
C GLY A 105 1.29 14.90 10.10
N PHE A 106 1.81 14.14 9.14
CA PHE A 106 3.20 13.66 9.16
C PHE A 106 4.19 14.82 9.08
N GLY A 107 3.94 15.82 8.23
CA GLY A 107 4.78 17.01 8.15
C GLY A 107 4.87 17.76 9.48
N ILE A 108 3.72 18.04 10.11
CA ILE A 108 3.66 18.72 11.42
C ILE A 108 4.34 17.88 12.50
N PHE A 109 4.02 16.59 12.57
CA PHE A 109 4.62 15.67 13.53
C PHE A 109 6.14 15.67 13.40
N SER A 110 6.66 15.46 12.20
CA SER A 110 8.11 15.42 11.98
C SER A 110 8.78 16.77 12.20
N ALA A 111 8.12 17.89 11.92
CA ALA A 111 8.66 19.22 12.23
C ALA A 111 8.82 19.44 13.73
N ILE A 112 7.79 19.09 14.53
CA ILE A 112 7.83 19.23 16.00
C ILE A 112 8.87 18.28 16.60
N PHE A 113 8.77 16.98 16.32
CA PHE A 113 9.69 15.99 16.89
C PHE A 113 11.12 16.18 16.38
N GLY A 114 11.29 16.48 15.10
CA GLY A 114 12.59 16.73 14.50
C GLY A 114 13.28 17.97 15.08
N TYR A 115 12.54 19.02 15.40
CA TYR A 115 13.08 20.19 16.09
C TYR A 115 13.56 19.84 17.51
N TRP A 116 12.78 19.09 18.28
CA TRP A 116 13.20 18.64 19.61
C TRP A 116 14.43 17.75 19.57
N VAL A 117 14.51 16.84 18.59
CA VAL A 117 15.69 16.01 18.33
C VAL A 117 16.90 16.86 17.95
N ALA A 118 16.73 17.86 17.10
CA ALA A 118 17.79 18.78 16.72
C ALA A 118 18.34 19.52 17.95
N HIS A 119 17.45 20.01 18.80
CA HIS A 119 17.81 20.74 20.01
C HIS A 119 18.57 19.86 21.01
N TRP A 120 18.13 18.60 21.20
CA TRP A 120 18.80 17.70 22.14
C TRP A 120 20.16 17.21 21.64
N LEU A 121 20.29 16.97 20.34
CA LEU A 121 21.54 16.48 19.73
C LEU A 121 22.50 17.60 19.31
N ASP A 122 22.14 18.86 19.53
CA ASP A 122 22.84 20.05 19.01
C ASP A 122 23.19 19.91 17.52
N ALA A 123 22.22 19.42 16.75
CA ALA A 123 22.36 19.09 15.34
C ALA A 123 21.60 20.07 14.44
N SER A 124 21.86 20.00 13.13
CA SER A 124 21.14 20.81 12.14
C SER A 124 19.64 20.53 12.17
N ILE A 125 18.83 21.57 12.40
CA ILE A 125 17.36 21.50 12.44
C ILE A 125 16.80 20.86 11.16
N ALA A 126 17.28 21.32 9.99
CA ALA A 126 16.85 20.79 8.70
C ALA A 126 17.20 19.30 8.55
N GLY A 127 18.40 18.90 9.00
CA GLY A 127 18.86 17.52 8.99
C GLY A 127 17.99 16.64 9.89
N SER A 128 17.79 17.03 11.14
CA SER A 128 17.03 16.25 12.12
C SER A 128 15.57 16.08 11.73
N ILE A 129 14.89 17.12 11.23
CA ILE A 129 13.51 16.99 10.72
C ILE A 129 13.46 16.04 9.53
N THR A 130 14.42 16.16 8.60
CA THR A 130 14.52 15.26 7.44
C THR A 130 14.74 13.81 7.87
N THR A 131 15.60 13.56 8.85
CA THR A 131 15.83 12.22 9.40
C THR A 131 14.57 11.65 10.05
N VAL A 132 13.85 12.45 10.85
CA VAL A 132 12.57 12.01 11.45
C VAL A 132 11.53 11.72 10.38
N LEU A 133 11.41 12.54 9.34
CA LEU A 133 10.55 12.24 8.17
C LEU A 133 10.93 10.91 7.51
N GLY A 134 12.24 10.69 7.29
CA GLY A 134 12.76 9.45 6.71
C GLY A 134 12.42 8.23 7.56
N LEU A 135 12.53 8.33 8.88
CA LEU A 135 12.16 7.26 9.81
C LEU A 135 10.65 7.00 9.80
N VAL A 136 9.83 8.04 9.83
CA VAL A 136 8.36 7.91 9.73
C VAL A 136 7.97 7.25 8.41
N PHE A 137 8.54 7.71 7.30
CA PHE A 137 8.31 7.11 5.98
C PHE A 137 8.74 5.64 5.95
N LEU A 138 9.91 5.30 6.49
CA LEU A 138 10.42 3.93 6.54
C LEU A 138 9.50 3.02 7.35
N LEU A 139 9.05 3.47 8.53
CA LEU A 139 8.11 2.72 9.35
C LEU A 139 6.79 2.49 8.60
N VAL A 140 6.24 3.52 7.96
CA VAL A 140 5.02 3.38 7.16
C VAL A 140 5.25 2.44 5.97
N TYR A 141 6.40 2.51 5.30
CA TYR A 141 6.75 1.65 4.18
C TYR A 141 6.86 0.17 4.57
N LEU A 142 7.39 -0.12 5.76
CA LEU A 142 7.46 -1.50 6.25
C LEU A 142 6.09 -2.03 6.70
N PHE A 143 5.32 -1.21 7.43
CA PHE A 143 4.12 -1.65 8.15
C PHE A 143 2.77 -1.27 7.52
N ALA A 144 2.75 -0.59 6.37
CA ALA A 144 1.50 -0.22 5.72
C ALA A 144 0.63 -1.47 5.41
N PRO A 145 -0.68 -1.43 5.73
CA PRO A 145 -1.51 -2.63 5.77
C PRO A 145 -1.75 -3.26 4.39
N THR A 146 -1.81 -2.46 3.33
CA THR A 146 -2.13 -2.93 1.97
C THR A 146 -0.92 -2.90 1.04
N LYS A 147 -0.07 -1.88 1.17
CA LYS A 147 1.08 -1.63 0.29
C LYS A 147 2.43 -1.80 0.99
N GLY A 148 2.45 -2.13 2.28
CA GLY A 148 3.69 -2.27 3.04
C GLY A 148 4.45 -3.52 2.62
N VAL A 149 5.78 -3.45 2.66
CA VAL A 149 6.65 -4.56 2.22
C VAL A 149 6.36 -5.84 3.00
N ILE A 150 6.17 -5.73 4.32
CA ILE A 150 5.90 -6.91 5.17
C ILE A 150 4.54 -7.52 4.83
N ALA A 151 3.52 -6.69 4.65
CA ALA A 151 2.17 -7.15 4.31
C ALA A 151 2.15 -7.84 2.94
N VAL A 152 2.83 -7.26 1.94
CA VAL A 152 2.95 -7.83 0.60
C VAL A 152 3.74 -9.13 0.63
N MET A 153 4.90 -9.17 1.28
CA MET A 153 5.71 -10.38 1.41
C MET A 153 4.94 -11.52 2.11
N TYR A 154 4.19 -11.20 3.16
CA TYR A 154 3.36 -12.18 3.85
C TYR A 154 2.24 -12.71 2.95
N ARG A 155 1.51 -11.82 2.27
CA ARG A 155 0.43 -12.18 1.34
C ARG A 155 0.95 -13.03 0.18
N GLU A 156 2.05 -12.65 -0.45
CA GLU A 156 2.65 -13.43 -1.55
C GLU A 156 3.07 -14.83 -1.08
N ARG A 157 3.64 -14.94 0.12
CA ARG A 157 4.04 -16.24 0.67
C ARG A 157 2.83 -17.13 0.92
N GLN A 158 1.74 -16.59 1.48
CA GLN A 158 0.50 -17.34 1.69
C GLN A 158 -0.12 -17.76 0.36
N GLN A 159 -0.24 -16.82 -0.60
CA GLN A 159 -0.78 -17.11 -1.94
C GLN A 159 0.02 -18.21 -2.65
N ARG A 160 1.36 -18.23 -2.56
CA ARG A 160 2.17 -19.30 -3.16
C ARG A 160 1.90 -20.68 -2.55
N ILE A 161 1.60 -20.74 -1.25
CA ILE A 161 1.27 -22.00 -0.57
C ILE A 161 -0.14 -22.46 -0.96
N GLU A 162 -1.11 -21.54 -1.00
CA GLU A 162 -2.49 -21.85 -1.39
C GLU A 162 -2.61 -22.23 -2.87
N VAL A 163 -1.87 -21.58 -3.77
CA VAL A 163 -1.79 -21.99 -5.18
C VAL A 163 -1.23 -23.40 -5.29
N SER A 164 -0.17 -23.72 -4.54
CA SER A 164 0.34 -25.08 -4.49
C SER A 164 -0.70 -26.06 -3.98
N LEU A 165 -1.36 -25.77 -2.86
CA LEU A 165 -2.43 -26.58 -2.32
C LEU A 165 -3.52 -26.86 -3.36
N LEU A 166 -3.97 -25.83 -4.08
CA LEU A 166 -4.95 -25.99 -5.15
C LEU A 166 -4.43 -26.90 -6.29
N THR A 167 -3.20 -26.68 -6.77
CA THR A 167 -2.57 -27.56 -7.78
C THR A 167 -2.52 -29.01 -7.32
N PHE A 168 -2.20 -29.23 -6.04
CA PHE A 168 -2.13 -30.57 -5.45
C PHE A 168 -3.50 -31.24 -5.37
N LEU A 169 -4.54 -30.52 -4.92
CA LEU A 169 -5.89 -31.07 -4.86
C LEU A 169 -6.46 -31.37 -6.26
N LEU A 170 -6.17 -30.49 -7.24
CA LEU A 170 -6.52 -30.73 -8.64
C LEU A 170 -5.86 -31.99 -9.20
N HIS A 171 -4.57 -32.19 -8.90
CA HIS A 171 -3.85 -33.40 -9.29
C HIS A 171 -4.48 -34.66 -8.65
N LEU A 172 -4.77 -34.65 -7.34
CA LEU A 172 -5.44 -35.77 -6.68
C LEU A 172 -6.81 -36.09 -7.27
N LYS A 173 -7.56 -35.06 -7.67
CA LYS A 173 -8.89 -35.23 -8.26
C LYS A 173 -8.85 -35.82 -9.67
N ASN A 174 -7.84 -35.46 -10.47
CA ASN A 174 -7.76 -35.88 -11.86
C ASN A 174 -7.05 -37.24 -12.06
N HIS A 175 -6.39 -37.75 -11.03
CA HIS A 175 -5.61 -38.99 -11.07
C HIS A 175 -6.17 -40.03 -10.08
N ASP A 176 -6.61 -41.18 -10.58
CA ASP A 176 -7.20 -42.27 -9.80
C ASP A 176 -6.21 -43.41 -9.47
N GLU A 177 -5.02 -43.42 -10.07
CA GLU A 177 -4.04 -44.48 -9.83
C GLU A 177 -3.41 -44.41 -8.43
N ILE A 178 -3.30 -45.58 -7.79
CA ILE A 178 -2.79 -45.73 -6.42
C ILE A 178 -1.28 -45.40 -6.34
N SER A 179 -0.54 -45.66 -7.42
CA SER A 179 0.89 -45.32 -7.60
C SER A 179 1.12 -43.81 -7.54
N GLU A 180 0.28 -43.03 -8.22
CA GLU A 180 0.39 -41.57 -8.33
C GLU A 180 -0.03 -40.84 -7.05
N ARG A 181 -0.92 -41.47 -6.25
CA ARG A 181 -1.39 -40.93 -4.95
C ARG A 181 -0.44 -41.20 -3.78
N HIS A 182 0.68 -41.89 -4.00
CA HIS A 182 1.63 -42.20 -2.95
C HIS A 182 2.45 -40.97 -2.52
N VAL A 183 2.64 -40.75 -1.22
CA VAL A 183 3.33 -39.55 -0.66
C VAL A 183 4.75 -39.34 -1.24
N LYS A 184 5.45 -40.42 -1.60
CA LYS A 184 6.77 -40.35 -2.26
C LYS A 184 6.71 -39.83 -3.71
N HIS A 185 5.67 -40.19 -4.46
CA HIS A 185 5.48 -39.83 -5.87
C HIS A 185 5.20 -38.33 -6.05
N LEU A 186 4.61 -37.69 -5.02
CA LEU A 186 4.37 -36.24 -5.00
C LEU A 186 5.65 -35.41 -5.11
N ASN A 187 6.78 -35.91 -4.62
CA ASN A 187 8.07 -35.23 -4.78
C ASN A 187 8.69 -35.42 -6.17
N GLU A 188 8.28 -36.46 -6.90
CA GLU A 188 8.92 -36.86 -8.16
C GLU A 188 8.23 -36.24 -9.38
N HIS A 189 6.89 -36.18 -9.40
CA HIS A 189 6.14 -35.67 -10.56
C HIS A 189 5.76 -34.19 -10.49
N ILE A 190 5.51 -33.64 -9.30
CA ILE A 190 5.11 -32.23 -9.16
C ILE A 190 6.33 -31.27 -9.14
N ASN A 191 7.56 -31.79 -9.27
CA ASN A 191 8.82 -31.02 -9.23
C ASN A 191 8.90 -30.02 -8.06
N TRP A 192 8.30 -30.38 -6.92
CA TRP A 192 8.37 -29.59 -5.70
C TRP A 192 9.54 -30.04 -4.85
N GLN A 193 10.31 -29.08 -4.33
CA GLN A 193 11.30 -29.37 -3.30
C GLN A 193 10.61 -30.02 -2.09
N LYS A 194 11.25 -31.03 -1.48
CA LYS A 194 10.72 -31.83 -0.34
C LYS A 194 10.10 -30.97 0.78
N VAL A 195 10.65 -29.77 1.02
CA VAL A 195 10.17 -28.82 2.04
C VAL A 195 8.77 -28.27 1.68
N ARG A 196 8.52 -27.97 0.40
CA ARG A 196 7.24 -27.43 -0.07
C ARG A 196 6.15 -28.50 -0.02
N SER A 197 6.45 -29.73 -0.43
CA SER A 197 5.51 -30.85 -0.39
C SER A 197 5.03 -31.15 1.03
N ARG A 198 5.94 -31.14 2.01
CA ARG A 198 5.58 -31.36 3.42
C ARG A 198 4.65 -30.26 3.95
N SER A 199 4.95 -28.99 3.67
CA SER A 199 4.12 -27.87 4.10
C SER A 199 2.71 -27.91 3.49
N VAL A 200 2.60 -28.31 2.22
CA VAL A 200 1.30 -28.41 1.53
C VAL A 200 0.49 -29.59 2.08
N LEU A 201 1.13 -30.75 2.32
CA LEU A 201 0.47 -31.90 2.94
C LEU A 201 -0.04 -31.59 4.36
N ASP A 202 0.79 -30.95 5.18
CA ASP A 202 0.42 -30.55 6.55
C ASP A 202 -0.75 -29.54 6.54
N LEU A 203 -0.72 -28.56 5.64
CA LEU A 203 -1.81 -27.60 5.48
C LEU A 203 -3.10 -28.29 5.00
N ALA A 204 -3.00 -29.21 4.04
CA ALA A 204 -4.14 -29.94 3.50
C ALA A 204 -4.79 -30.84 4.57
N GLN A 205 -3.96 -31.51 5.39
CA GLN A 205 -4.43 -32.37 6.46
C GLN A 205 -5.03 -31.55 7.62
N LYS A 206 -4.39 -30.46 8.04
CA LYS A 206 -4.89 -29.57 9.10
C LYS A 206 -6.26 -28.98 8.77
N ASN A 207 -6.53 -28.71 7.49
CA ASN A 207 -7.80 -28.17 7.02
C ASN A 207 -8.86 -29.24 6.68
N ASN A 208 -8.59 -30.52 6.97
CA ASN A 208 -9.45 -31.66 6.61
C ASN A 208 -9.79 -31.71 5.12
N MET A 209 -8.81 -31.47 4.24
CA MET A 209 -9.01 -31.60 2.79
C MET A 209 -8.52 -32.94 2.25
N ILE A 210 -7.53 -33.55 2.89
CA ILE A 210 -7.00 -34.86 2.52
C ILE A 210 -7.01 -35.84 3.69
N ALA A 211 -7.08 -37.13 3.39
CA ALA A 211 -6.84 -38.23 4.31
C ALA A 211 -5.61 -39.03 3.82
N ILE A 212 -4.79 -39.50 4.76
CA ILE A 212 -3.60 -40.30 4.45
C ILE A 212 -3.78 -41.68 5.08
N ASN A 213 -4.00 -42.70 4.26
CA ASN A 213 -4.11 -44.10 4.68
C ASN A 213 -3.00 -44.92 4.00
N ASN A 214 -2.20 -45.66 4.77
CA ASN A 214 -1.10 -46.48 4.25
C ASN A 214 -0.16 -45.72 3.27
N SER A 215 0.17 -44.47 3.56
CA SER A 215 1.00 -43.58 2.70
C SER A 215 0.39 -43.23 1.33
N ILE A 216 -0.91 -43.49 1.14
CA ILE A 216 -1.69 -43.07 -0.02
C ILE A 216 -2.55 -41.88 0.41
N VAL A 217 -2.52 -40.81 -0.38
CA VAL A 217 -3.31 -39.60 -0.14
C VAL A 217 -4.62 -39.67 -0.92
N SER A 218 -5.74 -39.44 -0.24
CA SER A 218 -7.06 -39.32 -0.86
C SER A 218 -7.73 -38.01 -0.47
N LEU A 219 -8.63 -37.52 -1.34
CA LEU A 219 -9.47 -36.37 -1.02
C LEU A 219 -10.55 -36.77 -0.02
N THR A 220 -10.79 -35.89 0.94
CA THR A 220 -11.99 -35.95 1.80
C THR A 220 -13.19 -35.33 1.07
N GLU A 221 -14.41 -35.51 1.60
CA GLU A 221 -15.61 -34.86 1.07
C GLU A 221 -15.48 -33.33 1.00
N LYS A 222 -14.88 -32.71 2.03
CA LYS A 222 -14.59 -31.28 2.06
C LYS A 222 -13.58 -30.88 0.97
N GLY A 223 -12.50 -31.66 0.83
CA GLY A 223 -11.48 -31.43 -0.19
C GLY A 223 -12.00 -31.56 -1.62
N ASP A 224 -12.85 -32.55 -1.89
CA ASP A 224 -13.47 -32.72 -3.21
C ASP A 224 -14.47 -31.60 -3.53
N THR A 225 -15.32 -31.22 -2.56
CA THR A 225 -16.25 -30.09 -2.73
C THR A 225 -15.51 -28.80 -3.05
N PHE A 226 -14.46 -28.50 -2.29
CA PHE A 226 -13.59 -27.34 -2.51
C PHE A 226 -12.95 -27.35 -3.90
N THR A 227 -12.37 -28.50 -4.29
CA THR A 227 -11.69 -28.65 -5.59
C THR A 227 -12.68 -28.52 -6.75
N THR A 228 -13.89 -29.05 -6.61
CA THR A 228 -14.96 -28.92 -7.61
C THR A 228 -15.37 -27.46 -7.81
N LYS A 229 -15.57 -26.71 -6.72
CA LYS A 229 -15.88 -25.28 -6.78
C LYS A 229 -14.76 -24.51 -7.48
N ALA A 230 -13.51 -24.79 -7.12
CA ALA A 230 -12.36 -24.15 -7.74
C ALA A 230 -12.26 -24.43 -9.25
N ILE A 231 -12.48 -25.67 -9.70
CA ILE A 231 -12.53 -26.01 -11.14
C ILE A 231 -13.65 -25.23 -11.84
N ASN A 232 -14.86 -25.22 -11.26
CA ASN A 232 -16.00 -24.51 -11.84
C ASN A 232 -15.74 -23.00 -11.95
N TYR A 233 -15.09 -22.40 -10.96
CA TYR A 233 -14.67 -21.00 -11.02
C TYR A 233 -13.67 -20.76 -12.16
N ILE A 234 -12.63 -21.59 -12.26
CA ILE A 234 -11.60 -21.47 -13.32
C ILE A 234 -12.22 -21.58 -14.72
N ILE A 235 -13.25 -22.41 -14.90
CA ILE A 235 -13.92 -22.61 -16.21
C ILE A 235 -14.94 -21.49 -16.50
N THR A 236 -15.73 -21.08 -15.50
CA THR A 236 -16.91 -20.22 -15.73
C THR A 236 -16.67 -18.74 -15.41
N ASN A 237 -15.60 -18.41 -14.71
CA ASN A 237 -15.26 -17.07 -14.23
C ASN A 237 -16.42 -16.35 -13.50
N LYS A 238 -17.22 -17.12 -12.74
CA LYS A 238 -18.34 -16.60 -11.94
C LYS A 238 -17.95 -16.49 -10.47
N ASP A 239 -17.76 -15.26 -9.99
CA ASP A 239 -17.33 -14.96 -8.61
C ASP A 239 -18.26 -15.50 -7.51
N ALA A 240 -19.56 -15.63 -7.81
CA ALA A 240 -20.55 -16.15 -6.86
C ALA A 240 -20.24 -17.56 -6.33
N GLN A 241 -19.38 -18.32 -7.02
CA GLN A 241 -19.00 -19.70 -6.63
C GLN A 241 -17.84 -19.76 -5.62
N ILE A 242 -17.16 -18.64 -5.36
CA ILE A 242 -15.97 -18.57 -4.49
C ILE A 242 -16.15 -17.57 -3.33
N GLU A 243 -17.29 -16.92 -3.20
CA GLU A 243 -17.53 -15.88 -2.18
C GLU A 243 -17.31 -16.43 -0.76
N ASP A 244 -17.72 -17.67 -0.51
CA ASP A 244 -17.47 -18.43 0.73
C ASP A 244 -16.02 -18.87 0.89
N MET A 245 -15.30 -19.06 -0.22
CA MET A 245 -13.88 -19.46 -0.23
C MET A 245 -12.93 -18.28 0.03
N LYS A 246 -13.37 -17.03 -0.18
CA LYS A 246 -12.60 -15.82 0.10
C LYS A 246 -12.29 -15.66 1.59
N ASP A 247 -13.16 -16.14 2.47
CA ASP A 247 -12.93 -16.05 3.91
C ASP A 247 -11.83 -17.00 4.38
N ASP A 248 -11.73 -18.18 3.76
CA ASP A 248 -10.80 -19.23 4.16
C ASP A 248 -9.43 -19.19 3.45
N PHE A 249 -9.35 -18.59 2.25
CA PHE A 249 -8.15 -18.61 1.41
C PHE A 249 -7.79 -17.24 0.83
N PHE A 250 -6.55 -16.80 1.05
CA PHE A 250 -5.99 -15.55 0.51
C PHE A 250 -5.89 -15.50 -1.01
N LEU A 251 -5.88 -16.65 -1.70
CA LEU A 251 -5.81 -16.78 -3.15
C LEU A 251 -7.06 -16.20 -3.82
N PHE A 252 -8.22 -16.36 -3.19
CA PHE A 252 -9.50 -15.92 -3.75
C PHE A 252 -9.89 -14.49 -3.35
N ARG A 253 -9.15 -13.85 -2.43
CA ARG A 253 -9.37 -12.45 -1.98
C ARG A 253 -8.89 -11.38 -2.99
N GLY A 254 -8.72 -11.75 -4.27
CA GLY A 254 -8.18 -10.93 -5.35
C GLY A 254 -9.24 -10.16 -6.10
#